data_AF-A0A2H9SMZ2-F1
#
_entry.id   AF-A0A2H9SMZ2-F1
#
_cell.length_a   1.000
_cell.length_b   1.000
_cell.length_c   1.000
_cell.angle_alpha   90.00
_cell.angle_beta   90.00
_cell.angle_gamma   90.00
#
_symmetry.space_group_name_H-M   'P 1'
#
loop_
_entity.id
_entity.type
_entity.pdbx_description
1 polymer ?
#
loop_
_entity_poly.entity_id
_entity_poly.type
_entity_poly.pdbx_seq_one_letter_code
_entity_poly.pdbx_strand_id
1 'polypeptide(L)'
;MNSTTTMLPDLKLQFNIEHPSDEECYLFGYECALSEVSEEENPFSAGSYEAELWSEGWWAGFYNEAPLFSLDAQEAHQELNKEKAANEHQYQKRSVLSFFFEISGAIAASAIVGYQLLELVA
;
A
#
# COMPACT_ATOMS: atom_id res chain seq x y z
N MET A 1 -18.74 18.14 -4.64
CA MET A 1 -18.00 17.81 -5.87
C MET A 1 -16.56 17.64 -5.44
N ASN A 2 -16.17 16.41 -5.09
CA ASN A 2 -14.89 16.16 -4.42
C ASN A 2 -13.81 15.92 -5.46
N SER A 3 -12.72 16.64 -5.27
CA SER A 3 -11.57 16.80 -6.15
C SER A 3 -10.93 15.47 -6.55
N THR A 4 -11.04 15.12 -7.82
CA THR A 4 -10.34 13.99 -8.45
C THR A 4 -8.81 14.07 -8.32
N THR A 5 -8.28 15.27 -8.07
CA THR A 5 -6.85 15.54 -7.88
C THR A 5 -6.29 15.00 -6.56
N THR A 6 -7.12 14.82 -5.53
CA THR A 6 -6.66 14.29 -4.23
C THR A 6 -6.61 12.76 -4.23
N MET A 7 -7.39 12.09 -5.09
CA MET A 7 -7.41 10.63 -5.19
C MET A 7 -6.27 10.05 -6.04
N LEU A 8 -5.72 10.84 -6.95
CA LEU A 8 -4.68 10.37 -7.89
C LEU A 8 -3.37 9.91 -7.19
N PRO A 9 -2.86 10.62 -6.16
CA PRO A 9 -1.67 10.19 -5.42
C PRO A 9 -1.91 8.90 -4.63
N ASP A 10 -3.07 8.80 -3.97
CA ASP A 10 -3.43 7.62 -3.16
C ASP A 10 -3.62 6.39 -4.06
N LEU A 11 -4.30 6.53 -5.20
CA LEU A 11 -4.43 5.46 -6.20
C LEU A 11 -3.08 5.03 -6.76
N LYS A 12 -2.19 5.98 -7.09
CA LYS A 12 -0.83 5.66 -7.56
C LYS A 12 -0.01 4.91 -6.50
N LEU A 13 -0.15 5.29 -5.24
CA LEU A 13 0.51 4.61 -4.14
C LEU A 13 -0.04 3.19 -3.97
N GLN A 14 -1.36 3.00 -4.07
CA GLN A 14 -1.98 1.68 -4.05
C GLN A 14 -1.47 0.79 -5.18
N PHE A 15 -1.41 1.27 -6.44
CA PHE A 15 -0.85 0.47 -7.54
C PHE A 15 0.65 0.14 -7.38
N ASN A 16 1.40 0.97 -6.65
CA ASN A 16 2.81 0.71 -6.34
C ASN A 16 2.99 -0.28 -5.17
N ILE A 17 1.97 -0.48 -4.34
CA ILE A 17 2.01 -1.36 -3.16
C ILE A 17 1.32 -2.69 -3.46
N GLU A 18 0.20 -2.64 -4.17
CA GLU A 18 -0.64 -3.76 -4.57
C GLU A 18 -0.41 -4.00 -6.06
N HIS A 19 0.64 -4.77 -6.36
CA HIS A 19 0.84 -5.33 -7.68
C HIS A 19 0.11 -6.68 -7.73
N PRO A 20 -0.66 -6.98 -8.79
CA PRO A 20 -1.26 -8.29 -8.94
C PRO A 20 -0.15 -9.35 -8.97
N SER A 21 -0.37 -10.44 -8.27
CA SER A 21 0.52 -11.60 -8.32
C SER A 21 0.49 -12.24 -9.71
N ASP A 22 1.53 -13.00 -10.03
CA ASP A 22 1.63 -13.75 -11.29
C ASP A 22 0.40 -14.67 -11.50
N GLU A 23 -0.05 -15.30 -10.42
CA GLU A 23 -1.24 -16.16 -10.38
C GLU A 23 -2.51 -15.37 -10.70
N GLU A 24 -2.69 -14.20 -10.09
CA GLU A 24 -3.84 -13.33 -10.36
C GLU A 24 -3.84 -12.84 -11.82
N CYS A 25 -2.68 -12.50 -12.39
CA CYS A 25 -2.58 -12.09 -13.80
C CYS A 25 -3.01 -13.21 -14.75
N TYR A 26 -2.54 -14.44 -14.50
CA TYR A 26 -2.93 -15.62 -15.28
C TYR A 26 -4.42 -15.92 -15.15
N LEU A 27 -4.94 -16.00 -13.91
CA LEU A 27 -6.34 -16.33 -13.66
C LEU A 27 -7.27 -15.30 -14.26
N PHE A 28 -6.92 -14.02 -14.18
CA PHE A 28 -7.67 -12.95 -14.81
C PHE A 28 -7.79 -13.12 -16.33
N GLY A 29 -6.71 -13.53 -17.01
CA GLY A 29 -6.74 -13.86 -18.44
C GLY A 29 -7.63 -15.05 -18.75
N TYR A 30 -7.54 -16.10 -17.94
CA TYR A 30 -8.36 -17.30 -18.07
C TYR A 30 -9.86 -17.00 -17.92
N GLU A 31 -10.25 -16.19 -16.94
CA GLU A 31 -11.63 -15.75 -16.75
C GLU A 31 -12.13 -14.86 -17.89
N CYS A 32 -11.27 -13.99 -18.43
CA CYS A 32 -11.58 -13.18 -19.61
C CYS A 32 -11.91 -14.06 -20.82
N ALA A 33 -11.15 -15.12 -21.06
CA ALA A 33 -11.42 -16.05 -22.15
C ALA A 33 -12.74 -16.81 -21.96
N LEU A 34 -13.02 -17.28 -20.74
CA LEU A 34 -14.31 -17.90 -20.41
C LEU A 34 -15.51 -16.97 -20.60
N SER A 35 -15.27 -15.66 -20.45
CA SER A 35 -16.26 -14.60 -20.61
C SER A 35 -16.35 -14.06 -22.05
N GLU A 36 -15.69 -14.71 -23.01
CA GLU A 36 -15.63 -14.32 -24.43
C GLU A 36 -15.07 -12.91 -24.67
N VAL A 37 -14.21 -12.42 -23.77
CA VAL A 37 -13.47 -11.16 -23.95
C VAL A 37 -12.35 -11.38 -24.98
N SER A 38 -12.14 -10.39 -25.85
CA SER A 38 -11.06 -10.46 -26.86
C SER A 38 -9.67 -10.47 -26.22
N GLU A 39 -8.73 -11.21 -26.80
CA GLU A 39 -7.31 -11.18 -26.40
C GLU A 39 -6.71 -9.76 -26.46
N GLU A 40 -7.18 -8.94 -27.40
CA GLU A 40 -6.72 -7.56 -27.61
C GLU A 40 -7.09 -6.62 -26.44
N GLU A 41 -7.99 -7.04 -25.55
CA GLU A 41 -8.41 -6.29 -24.36
C GLU A 41 -7.54 -6.55 -23.14
N ASN A 42 -6.35 -7.14 -23.32
CA ASN A 42 -5.35 -7.28 -22.27
C ASN A 42 -5.07 -5.90 -21.62
N PRO A 43 -5.30 -5.73 -20.30
CA PRO A 43 -5.10 -4.43 -19.65
C PRO A 43 -3.63 -4.09 -19.39
N PHE A 44 -2.73 -5.08 -19.50
CA PHE A 44 -1.31 -4.92 -19.23
C PHE A 44 -0.57 -4.35 -20.43
N SER A 45 0.54 -3.65 -20.18
CA SER A 45 1.34 -3.07 -21.25
C SER A 45 1.98 -4.16 -22.11
N ALA A 46 1.85 -4.04 -23.43
CA ALA A 46 2.44 -5.00 -24.37
C ALA A 46 3.96 -5.20 -24.13
N GLY A 47 4.37 -6.46 -23.99
CA GLY A 47 5.76 -6.85 -23.71
C GLY A 47 6.16 -6.80 -22.23
N SER A 48 5.22 -6.52 -21.31
CA SER A 48 5.43 -6.77 -19.90
C SER A 48 5.19 -8.25 -19.57
N TYR A 49 5.80 -8.70 -18.48
CA TYR A 49 5.69 -10.09 -18.04
C TYR A 49 4.25 -10.45 -17.63
N GLU A 50 3.54 -9.51 -17.02
CA GLU A 50 2.13 -9.65 -16.64
C GLU A 50 1.23 -9.83 -17.86
N ALA A 51 1.55 -9.11 -18.96
CA ALA A 51 0.81 -9.25 -20.21
C ALA A 51 0.99 -10.65 -20.81
N GLU A 52 2.19 -11.22 -20.74
CA GLU A 52 2.47 -12.58 -21.20
C GLU A 52 1.70 -13.63 -20.38
N LEU A 53 1.74 -13.52 -19.06
CA LEU A 53 0.99 -14.41 -18.14
C LEU A 53 -0.52 -14.33 -18.35
N TRP A 54 -1.06 -13.12 -18.52
CA TRP A 54 -2.47 -12.92 -18.82
C TRP A 54 -2.85 -13.58 -20.15
N SER A 55 -2.04 -13.39 -21.19
CA SER A 55 -2.27 -14.02 -22.49
C SER A 55 -2.21 -15.55 -22.40
N GLU A 56 -1.27 -16.10 -21.63
CA GLU A 56 -1.17 -17.55 -21.40
C GLU A 56 -2.46 -18.10 -20.75
N GLY A 57 -2.95 -17.43 -19.71
CA GLY A 57 -4.23 -17.76 -19.08
C GLY A 57 -5.40 -17.66 -20.05
N TRP A 58 -5.45 -16.61 -20.85
CA TRP A 58 -6.48 -16.41 -21.86
C TRP A 58 -6.51 -17.54 -22.89
N TRP A 59 -5.35 -17.95 -23.42
CA TRP A 59 -5.27 -19.07 -24.35
C TRP A 59 -5.72 -20.39 -23.72
N ALA A 60 -5.33 -20.65 -22.46
CA ALA A 60 -5.78 -21.84 -21.74
C ALA A 60 -7.32 -21.86 -21.57
N GLY A 61 -7.92 -20.72 -21.23
CA GLY A 61 -9.38 -20.59 -21.10
C GLY A 61 -10.09 -20.72 -22.45
N PHE A 62 -9.52 -20.15 -23.51
CA PHE A 62 -10.06 -20.23 -24.86
C PHE A 62 -10.08 -21.68 -25.39
N TYR A 63 -9.05 -22.46 -25.11
CA TYR A 63 -9.00 -23.88 -25.44
C TYR A 63 -9.70 -24.78 -24.41
N ASN A 64 -10.30 -24.19 -23.37
CA ASN A 64 -11.03 -24.87 -22.31
C ASN A 64 -10.18 -25.93 -21.60
N GLU A 65 -8.89 -25.64 -21.45
CA GLU A 65 -7.93 -26.42 -20.67
C GLU A 65 -8.12 -26.19 -19.17
N ALA A 66 -7.66 -27.10 -18.33
CA ALA A 66 -7.71 -26.88 -16.88
C ALA A 66 -6.75 -25.74 -16.49
N PRO A 67 -7.16 -24.80 -15.63
CA PRO A 67 -6.29 -23.70 -15.23
C PRO A 67 -5.09 -24.25 -14.43
N LEU A 68 -3.92 -23.63 -14.63
CA LEU A 68 -2.70 -23.98 -13.88
C LEU A 68 -2.82 -23.70 -12.39
N PHE A 69 -3.65 -22.70 -12.04
CA PHE A 69 -3.88 -22.25 -10.68
C PHE A 69 -5.34 -22.46 -10.28
N SER A 70 -5.59 -22.54 -8.97
CA SER A 70 -6.94 -22.76 -8.45
C SER A 70 -7.70 -21.45 -8.39
N LEU A 71 -8.88 -21.39 -9.03
CA LEU A 71 -9.76 -20.21 -8.97
C LEU A 71 -10.17 -19.86 -7.52
N ASP A 72 -10.25 -20.87 -6.64
CA ASP A 72 -10.58 -20.68 -5.22
C ASP A 72 -9.41 -20.13 -4.36
N ALA A 73 -8.18 -20.04 -4.89
CA ALA A 73 -7.01 -19.63 -4.12
C ALA A 73 -6.96 -18.11 -3.86
N GLN A 74 -7.73 -17.32 -4.61
CA GLN A 74 -7.70 -15.86 -4.57
C GLN A 74 -8.14 -15.29 -3.21
N GLU A 75 -9.05 -15.97 -2.50
CA GLU A 75 -9.49 -15.55 -1.16
C GLU A 75 -8.43 -15.82 -0.08
N ALA A 76 -7.60 -16.85 -0.25
CA ALA A 76 -6.60 -17.24 0.75
C ALA A 76 -5.40 -16.27 0.77
N HIS A 77 -5.05 -15.66 -0.36
CA HIS A 77 -3.90 -14.74 -0.47
C HIS A 77 -4.16 -13.37 0.18
N GLN A 78 -5.41 -12.89 0.20
CA GLN A 78 -5.76 -11.62 0.87
C GLN A 78 -5.60 -11.67 2.39
N GLU A 79 -5.74 -12.84 3.02
CA GLU A 79 -5.53 -12.98 4.46
C GLU A 79 -4.04 -13.02 4.84
N LEU A 80 -3.18 -13.53 3.95
CA LEU A 80 -1.74 -13.64 4.18
C LEU A 80 -1.00 -12.29 4.12
N ASN A 81 -1.58 -11.29 3.46
CA ASN A 81 -0.97 -9.96 3.27
C ASN A 81 -1.30 -8.94 4.38
N LYS A 82 -1.95 -9.37 5.47
CA LYS A 82 -2.18 -8.53 6.68
C LYS A 82 -1.03 -8.57 7.68
N GLU A 83 0.16 -9.02 7.29
CA GLU A 83 1.33 -8.85 8.14
C GLU A 83 1.70 -7.36 8.18
N LYS A 84 1.42 -6.74 9.33
CA LYS A 84 1.81 -5.37 9.64
C LYS A 84 3.30 -5.19 9.32
N ALA A 85 3.61 -4.32 8.36
CA ALA A 85 4.99 -4.07 7.96
C ALA A 85 5.86 -3.71 9.18
N ALA A 86 7.08 -4.23 9.24
CA ALA A 86 7.96 -4.08 10.41
C ALA A 86 8.30 -2.60 10.73
N ASN A 87 8.16 -1.71 9.74
CA ASN A 87 8.35 -0.27 9.82
C ASN A 87 7.04 0.53 10.05
N GLU A 88 5.90 -0.15 10.24
CA GLU A 88 4.60 0.48 10.51
C GLU A 88 4.59 1.06 11.94
N HIS A 89 5.14 2.27 12.09
CA HIS A 89 5.12 3.02 13.34
C HIS A 89 3.78 3.73 13.48
N GLN A 90 2.91 3.19 14.32
CA GLN A 90 1.67 3.85 14.70
C GLN A 90 1.99 5.15 15.45
N TYR A 91 1.56 6.29 14.91
CA TYR A 91 1.77 7.60 15.52
C TYR A 91 1.21 7.61 16.96
N GLN A 92 2.11 7.63 17.95
CA GLN A 92 1.68 7.68 19.34
C GLN A 92 1.11 9.08 19.62
N LYS A 93 -0.18 9.14 19.98
CA LYS A 93 -0.82 10.39 20.38
C LYS A 93 -0.03 10.99 21.55
N ARG A 94 0.24 12.30 21.47
CA ARG A 94 0.95 13.05 22.51
C ARG A 94 0.21 12.89 23.85
N SER A 95 0.86 12.24 24.81
CA SER A 95 0.30 12.06 26.15
C SER A 95 0.23 13.42 26.85
N VAL A 96 -0.83 13.64 27.62
CA VAL A 96 -0.98 14.87 28.43
C VAL A 96 0.22 15.03 29.40
N LEU A 97 0.82 13.91 29.84
CA LEU A 97 2.03 13.93 30.66
C LEU A 97 3.24 14.50 29.92
N SER A 98 3.43 14.18 28.63
CA SER A 98 4.59 14.72 27.88
C SER A 98 4.47 16.23 27.68
N PHE A 99 3.25 16.74 27.52
CA PHE A 99 2.99 18.19 27.47
C PHE A 99 3.37 18.89 28.78
N PHE A 100 3.02 18.31 29.94
CA PHE A 100 3.37 18.89 31.25
C PHE A 100 4.88 18.86 31.53
N PHE A 101 5.58 17.77 31.14
CA PHE A 101 7.03 17.68 31.29
C PHE A 101 7.78 18.70 30.42
N GLU A 102 7.31 18.93 29.20
CA GLU A 102 7.92 19.89 28.28
C GLU A 102 7.79 21.33 28.78
N ILE A 103 6.59 21.73 29.23
CA ILE A 103 6.37 23.06 29.78
C ILE A 103 7.17 23.27 31.07
N SER A 104 7.13 22.30 31.98
CA SER A 104 7.84 22.40 33.26
C SER A 104 9.36 22.47 33.05
N GLY A 105 9.89 21.67 32.11
CA GLY A 105 11.30 21.70 31.72
C GLY A 105 11.71 23.05 31.12
N ALA A 106 10.90 23.61 30.22
CA ALA A 106 11.17 24.91 29.62
C ALA A 106 11.20 26.05 30.65
N ILE A 107 10.27 26.04 31.61
CA ILE A 107 10.22 27.03 32.70
C ILE A 107 11.45 26.88 33.61
N ALA A 108 11.81 25.66 34.00
CA ALA A 108 12.97 25.41 34.85
C ALA A 108 14.28 25.87 34.20
N ALA A 109 14.49 25.53 32.92
CA ALA A 109 15.67 25.98 32.18
C ALA A 109 15.73 27.51 32.06
N SER A 110 14.58 28.15 31.78
CA SER A 110 14.49 29.61 31.68
C SER A 110 14.80 30.31 33.01
N ALA A 111 14.35 29.74 34.13
CA ALA A 111 14.65 30.25 35.46
C ALA A 111 16.13 30.13 35.82
N ILE A 112 16.77 29.00 35.49
CA ILE A 112 18.21 28.78 35.72
C ILE A 112 19.05 29.78 34.92
N VAL A 113 18.75 29.95 33.62
CA VAL A 113 19.46 30.91 32.76
C VAL A 113 19.21 32.34 33.21
N GLY A 114 17.96 32.67 33.59
CA GLY A 114 17.61 33.97 34.13
C GLY A 114 18.36 34.29 35.43
N TYR A 115 18.49 33.32 36.34
CA TYR A 115 19.26 33.48 37.58
C TYR A 115 20.75 33.73 37.30
N GLN A 116 21.35 32.98 36.38
CA GLN A 116 22.77 33.18 35.99
C GLN A 116 23.04 34.57 35.41
N LEU A 117 22.09 35.12 34.64
CA LEU A 117 22.22 36.47 34.10
C LEU A 117 22.11 37.55 35.19
N LEU A 118 21.26 37.34 36.20
CA LEU A 118 21.14 38.27 37.32
C LEU A 118 22.40 38.28 38.20
N GLU A 119 23.00 37.12 38.48
CA GLU A 119 24.30 37.05 39.19
C GLU A 119 25.46 37.67 38.38
N LEU A 120 25.43 37.63 37.05
CA LEU A 120 26.50 38.18 36.22
C LEU A 120 26.49 39.73 36.16
N VAL A 121 25.33 40.35 36.40
CA VAL A 121 25.15 41.81 36.36
C VAL A 121 25.30 42.47 37.74
N ALA A 122 25.07 41.71 38.82
CA ALA A 122 25.25 42.15 40.21
C ALA A 122 26.72 42.11 40.65
#